data_AF-A0A379GAZ4-F1
#
_entry.id   AF-A0A379GAZ4-F1
#
_cell.length_a   1.000
_cell.length_b   1.000
_cell.length_c   1.000
_cell.angle_alpha   90.00
_cell.angle_beta   90.00
_cell.angle_gamma   90.00
#
_symmetry.space_group_name_H-M   'P 1'
#
loop_
_entity.id
_entity.type
_entity.pdbx_description
1 polymer ?
#
loop_
_entity_poly.entity_id
_entity_poly.type
_entity_poly.pdbx_seq_one_letter_code
_entity_poly.pdbx_strand_id
1 'polypeptide(L)'
;MRPPRLGGNSKLGVFATRSTFRPNAIGMSLVELKDIIIEKQSVILQLGSLDLIDGTPLLISSRTFPMLNLLLMQQQALPNMLLMKRWRFFFSEDATQQLQYYSHQYPHLMRFITQVLQQDPRPAYKKSEQSDRVYAVHLLDFNIRWQVNGQQTLVLSIEPR
;
A
#
# COMPACT_ATOMS: atom_id res chain seq x y z
N MET A 1 1.42 -8.41 -20.26
CA MET A 1 0.96 -8.67 -18.86
C MET A 1 -0.54 -8.50 -18.74
N ARG A 2 -1.12 -8.98 -17.64
CA ARG A 2 -2.54 -8.86 -17.31
C ARG A 2 -2.70 -7.98 -16.06
N PRO A 3 -2.93 -6.67 -16.19
CA PRO A 3 -3.04 -5.77 -15.04
C PRO A 3 -4.24 -6.15 -14.14
N PRO A 4 -4.07 -6.22 -12.81
CA PRO A 4 -5.15 -6.61 -11.91
C PRO A 4 -6.39 -5.70 -11.99
N ARG A 5 -6.17 -4.40 -12.24
CA ARG A 5 -7.24 -3.39 -12.32
C ARG A 5 -8.06 -3.44 -13.62
N LEU A 6 -7.62 -4.21 -14.63
CA LEU A 6 -8.38 -4.44 -15.87
C LEU A 6 -9.08 -5.82 -15.87
N GLY A 7 -9.37 -6.34 -14.68
CA GLY A 7 -10.09 -7.62 -14.53
C GLY A 7 -9.29 -8.85 -14.96
N GLY A 8 -7.97 -8.74 -15.16
CA GLY A 8 -7.08 -9.87 -15.41
C GLY A 8 -7.21 -10.56 -16.78
N ASN A 9 -8.28 -10.31 -17.55
CA ASN A 9 -8.51 -10.96 -18.84
C ASN A 9 -7.84 -10.22 -20.01
N SER A 10 -7.75 -8.89 -19.92
CA SER A 10 -7.15 -8.05 -20.96
C SER A 10 -5.62 -8.07 -20.91
N LYS A 11 -4.99 -8.41 -22.03
CA LYS A 11 -3.53 -8.33 -22.19
C LYS A 11 -3.14 -6.91 -22.59
N LEU A 12 -2.20 -6.31 -21.87
CA LEU A 12 -1.53 -5.07 -22.25
C LEU A 12 -0.02 -5.30 -22.40
N GLY A 13 0.59 -4.53 -23.29
CA GLY A 13 2.04 -4.47 -23.46
C GLY A 13 2.74 -3.86 -22.25
N VAL A 14 4.00 -4.20 -22.04
CA VAL A 14 4.79 -3.78 -20.87
C VAL A 14 4.88 -2.28 -20.72
N PHE A 15 5.18 -1.61 -21.82
CA PHE A 15 5.36 -0.16 -21.85
C PHE A 15 4.05 0.62 -21.64
N ALA A 16 2.89 0.00 -21.86
CA ALA A 16 1.58 0.62 -21.63
C ALA A 16 1.07 0.48 -20.18
N THR A 17 1.85 -0.08 -19.27
CA THR A 17 1.43 -0.29 -17.87
C THR A 17 2.39 0.37 -16.89
N ARG A 18 2.30 0.05 -15.59
CA ARG A 18 3.34 0.30 -14.56
C ARG A 18 3.82 -1.01 -13.89
N SER A 19 3.74 -2.15 -14.58
CA SER A 19 4.21 -3.42 -14.01
C SER A 19 5.71 -3.37 -13.70
N THR A 20 6.11 -4.05 -12.63
CA THR A 20 7.50 -4.34 -12.24
C THR A 20 8.16 -5.38 -13.15
N PHE A 21 7.38 -6.21 -13.85
CA PHE A 21 7.89 -7.17 -14.84
C PHE A 21 8.24 -6.46 -16.16
N ARG A 22 9.43 -5.86 -16.22
CA ARG A 22 9.98 -5.17 -17.39
C ARG A 22 11.40 -5.64 -17.70
N PRO A 23 11.91 -5.42 -18.92
CA PRO A 23 13.32 -5.65 -19.25
C PRO A 23 14.27 -4.96 -18.26
N ASN A 24 13.96 -3.71 -17.89
CA ASN A 24 14.67 -2.96 -16.84
C ASN A 24 13.72 -2.73 -15.68
N ALA A 25 13.96 -3.40 -14.54
CA ALA A 25 13.12 -3.36 -13.35
C ALA A 25 13.29 -2.06 -12.53
N ILE A 26 13.20 -0.91 -13.19
CA ILE A 26 13.32 0.41 -12.55
C ILE A 26 11.92 0.99 -12.38
N GLY A 27 11.50 1.13 -11.12
CA GLY A 27 10.33 1.90 -10.73
C GLY A 27 10.69 3.37 -10.53
N MET A 28 9.78 4.29 -10.86
CA MET A 28 9.94 5.71 -10.60
C MET A 28 8.81 6.21 -9.70
N SER A 29 9.18 6.82 -8.59
CA SER A 29 8.25 7.44 -7.64
C SER A 29 8.65 8.90 -7.47
N LEU A 30 7.68 9.80 -7.59
CA LEU A 30 7.83 11.19 -7.16
C LEU A 30 7.44 11.24 -5.68
N VAL A 31 8.35 11.72 -4.84
CA VAL A 31 8.20 11.69 -3.39
C VAL A 31 8.44 13.07 -2.82
N GLU A 32 7.68 13.42 -1.81
CA GLU A 32 7.92 14.61 -1.02
C GLU A 32 9.12 14.36 -0.10
N LEU A 33 10.09 15.27 -0.10
CA LEU A 33 11.15 15.30 0.91
C LEU A 33 10.66 16.14 2.08
N LYS A 34 10.48 15.50 3.24
CA LYS A 34 10.02 16.15 4.47
C LYS A 34 11.17 16.75 5.26
N ASP A 35 12.27 16.00 5.40
CA ASP A 35 13.44 16.44 6.15
C ASP A 35 14.72 15.72 5.70
N ILE A 36 15.87 16.30 6.04
CA ILE A 36 17.20 15.72 5.88
C ILE A 36 17.90 15.71 7.24
N ILE A 37 18.11 14.52 7.78
CA ILE A 37 18.81 14.35 9.05
C ILE A 37 20.24 13.90 8.76
N ILE A 38 21.22 14.60 9.34
CA ILE A 38 22.64 14.26 9.23
C ILE A 38 23.14 13.79 10.59
N GLU A 39 23.49 12.51 10.68
CA GLU A 39 24.04 11.90 11.89
C GLU A 39 25.44 11.35 11.62
N LYS A 40 26.46 11.99 12.18
CA LYS A 40 27.88 11.65 11.97
C LYS A 40 28.25 11.66 10.48
N GLN A 41 28.36 10.49 9.86
CA GLN A 41 28.70 10.29 8.45
C GLN A 41 27.53 9.72 7.64
N SER A 42 26.34 9.67 8.23
CA SER A 42 25.11 9.16 7.60
C SER A 42 24.15 10.29 7.29
N VAL A 43 23.51 10.20 6.12
CA VAL A 43 22.42 11.10 5.71
C VAL A 43 21.14 10.29 5.63
N ILE A 44 20.12 10.69 6.38
CA ILE A 44 18.80 10.05 6.44
C ILE A 44 17.80 11.02 5.79
N LEU A 45 17.16 10.58 4.71
CA LEU A 45 16.11 11.33 4.04
C LEU A 45 14.76 10.91 4.62
N GLN A 46 14.06 11.84 5.26
CA GLN A 46 12.68 11.61 5.68
C GLN A 46 11.75 11.96 4.52
N LEU A 47 11.05 10.95 4.01
CA LEU A 47 10.17 11.09 2.85
C LEU A 47 8.68 11.07 3.25
N GLY A 48 7.84 11.62 2.38
CA GLY A 48 6.39 11.48 2.43
C GLY A 48 5.92 10.09 2.02
N SER A 49 4.70 10.00 1.48
CA SER A 49 4.12 8.73 1.06
C SER A 49 4.97 8.06 -0.04
N LEU A 50 5.33 6.80 0.18
CA LEU A 50 6.19 6.00 -0.68
C LEU A 50 5.56 4.62 -0.90
N ASP A 51 5.72 4.07 -2.10
CA ASP A 51 5.22 2.74 -2.48
C ASP A 51 6.41 1.80 -2.76
N LEU A 52 7.28 1.62 -1.76
CA LEU A 52 8.43 0.72 -1.80
C LEU A 52 8.35 -0.29 -0.66
N ILE A 53 8.84 -1.50 -0.90
CA ILE A 53 9.08 -2.48 0.16
C ILE A 53 10.40 -2.17 0.87
N ASP A 54 10.50 -2.58 2.14
CA ASP A 54 11.74 -2.43 2.88
C ASP A 54 12.93 -3.13 2.17
N GLY A 55 14.11 -2.51 2.25
CA GLY A 55 15.31 -2.95 1.55
C GLY A 55 15.33 -2.69 0.03
N THR A 56 14.35 -1.97 -0.53
CA THR A 56 14.39 -1.61 -1.97
C THR A 56 15.58 -0.69 -2.27
N PRO A 57 16.52 -1.07 -3.16
CA PRO A 57 17.63 -0.21 -3.53
C PRO A 57 17.15 1.06 -4.25
N LEU A 58 17.74 2.20 -3.91
CA LEU A 58 17.33 3.51 -4.43
C LEU A 58 18.31 4.04 -5.48
N LEU A 59 17.76 4.50 -6.59
CA LEU A 59 18.44 5.34 -7.56
C LEU A 59 17.85 6.74 -7.47
N ILE A 60 18.68 7.73 -7.11
CA ILE A 60 18.21 9.10 -6.85
C ILE A 60 18.64 10.02 -8.00
N SER A 61 17.68 10.72 -8.60
CA SER A 61 17.93 11.89 -9.44
C SER A 61 17.53 13.13 -8.65
N SER A 62 18.46 14.06 -8.47
CA SER A 62 18.24 15.29 -7.70
C SER A 62 17.41 16.36 -8.43
N ARG A 63 16.98 16.09 -9.67
CA ARG A 63 16.39 17.12 -10.54
C ARG A 63 14.91 16.83 -10.81
N THR A 64 14.04 17.60 -10.16
CA THR A 64 12.61 17.70 -10.47
C THR A 64 12.27 19.10 -10.96
N PHE A 65 11.59 19.20 -12.10
CA PHE A 65 11.10 20.47 -12.63
C PHE A 65 9.62 20.66 -12.21
N PRO A 66 9.26 21.68 -11.41
CA PRO A 66 7.91 21.85 -10.88
C PRO A 66 6.80 21.86 -11.95
N MET A 67 7.07 22.47 -13.11
CA MET A 67 6.12 22.52 -14.24
C MET A 67 5.82 21.15 -14.86
N LEU A 68 6.77 20.22 -14.83
CA LEU A 68 6.58 18.87 -15.38
C LEU A 68 5.55 18.08 -14.56
N ASN A 69 5.46 18.35 -13.26
CA ASN A 69 4.54 17.68 -12.34
C ASN A 69 3.07 18.08 -12.59
N LEU A 70 2.81 19.36 -12.88
CA LEU A 70 1.44 19.85 -13.17
C LEU A 70 0.85 19.24 -14.45
N LEU A 71 1.67 19.01 -15.47
CA LEU A 71 1.28 18.33 -16.71
C LEU A 71 0.96 16.84 -16.47
N LEU A 72 1.77 16.16 -15.65
CA LEU A 72 1.57 14.74 -15.31
C LEU A 72 0.31 14.50 -14.46
N MET A 73 -0.01 15.41 -13.55
CA MET A 73 -1.23 15.33 -12.74
C MET A 73 -2.49 15.57 -13.58
N GLN A 74 -2.45 16.48 -14.55
CA GLN A 74 -3.57 16.72 -15.48
C GLN A 74 -3.84 15.54 -16.41
N GLN A 75 -2.80 14.83 -16.88
CA GLN A 75 -2.96 13.65 -17.73
C GLN A 75 -3.32 12.36 -16.97
N GLN A 76 -3.13 12.33 -15.64
CA GLN A 76 -3.51 11.19 -14.78
C GLN A 76 -4.93 11.28 -14.22
N ALA A 77 -5.73 12.25 -14.66
CA ALA A 77 -7.18 12.23 -14.47
C ALA A 77 -7.80 11.09 -15.32
N LEU A 78 -7.46 9.84 -15.00
CA LEU A 78 -8.32 8.71 -15.35
C LEU A 78 -9.66 9.00 -14.67
N PRO A 79 -10.79 9.07 -15.42
CA PRO A 79 -12.10 9.16 -14.82
C PRO A 79 -12.45 7.79 -14.25
N ASN A 80 -11.90 7.50 -13.09
CA ASN A 80 -12.52 6.62 -12.13
C ASN A 80 -12.49 7.42 -10.83
N MET A 81 -13.48 8.32 -10.69
CA MET A 81 -14.15 8.44 -9.40
C MET A 81 -14.58 7.02 -9.04
N LEU A 82 -13.66 6.26 -8.43
CA LEU A 82 -13.98 5.03 -7.75
C LEU A 82 -15.04 5.46 -6.76
N LEU A 83 -16.28 5.10 -7.03
CA LEU A 83 -17.36 5.07 -6.05
C LEU A 83 -16.69 4.58 -4.77
N MET A 84 -16.54 5.47 -3.78
CA MET A 84 -15.95 5.11 -2.49
C MET A 84 -16.90 4.06 -1.92
N LYS A 85 -16.64 2.78 -2.23
CA LYS A 85 -17.32 1.66 -1.58
C LYS A 85 -17.05 1.90 -0.11
N ARG A 86 -18.12 2.17 0.65
CA ARG A 86 -18.06 2.33 2.11
C ARG A 86 -17.70 0.97 2.70
N TRP A 87 -16.41 0.63 2.63
CA TRP A 87 -15.86 -0.52 3.32
C TRP A 87 -16.00 -0.27 4.80
N ARG A 88 -16.71 -1.16 5.49
CA ARG A 88 -16.80 -1.11 6.95
C ARG A 88 -15.61 -1.87 7.52
N PHE A 89 -14.93 -1.26 8.46
CA PHE A 89 -13.76 -1.82 9.12
C PHE A 89 -14.05 -2.06 10.59
N PHE A 90 -13.75 -3.26 11.04
CA PHE A 90 -13.94 -3.70 12.41
C PHE A 90 -12.68 -4.41 12.90
N PHE A 91 -12.45 -4.33 14.21
CA PHE A 91 -11.43 -5.06 14.92
C PHE A 91 -12.13 -5.99 15.91
N SER A 92 -11.66 -7.23 16.05
CA SER A 92 -12.06 -8.12 17.13
C SER A 92 -11.66 -7.53 18.48
N GLU A 93 -12.21 -8.09 19.56
CA GLU A 93 -11.81 -7.73 20.92
C GLU A 93 -10.31 -7.97 21.14
N ASP A 94 -9.80 -9.13 20.73
CA ASP A 94 -8.38 -9.47 20.78
C ASP A 94 -7.50 -8.47 20.02
N ALA A 95 -7.88 -8.13 18.78
CA ALA A 95 -7.13 -7.17 17.97
C ALA A 95 -7.16 -5.76 18.58
N THR A 96 -8.27 -5.38 19.23
CA THR A 96 -8.39 -4.09 19.92
C THR A 96 -7.49 -4.03 21.15
N GLN A 97 -7.42 -5.10 21.94
CA GLN A 97 -6.49 -5.20 23.07
C GLN A 97 -5.03 -5.16 22.61
N GLN A 98 -4.69 -5.87 21.52
CA GLN A 98 -3.36 -5.84 20.92
C GLN A 98 -3.00 -4.43 20.41
N LEU A 99 -3.92 -3.72 19.75
CA LEU A 99 -3.71 -2.33 19.34
C LEU A 99 -3.42 -1.41 20.53
N GLN A 100 -4.13 -1.59 21.64
CA GLN A 100 -3.89 -0.81 22.85
C GLN A 100 -2.52 -1.10 23.44
N TYR A 101 -2.14 -2.39 23.52
CA TYR A 101 -0.82 -2.80 24.00
C TYR A 101 0.32 -2.20 23.16
N TYR A 102 0.21 -2.22 21.83
CA TYR A 102 1.23 -1.68 20.93
C TYR A 102 1.15 -0.16 20.71
N SER A 103 0.15 0.53 21.28
CA SER A 103 -0.12 1.94 20.99
C SER A 103 1.03 2.88 21.33
N HIS A 104 1.82 2.56 22.37
CA HIS A 104 2.96 3.38 22.77
C HIS A 104 4.12 3.31 21.75
N GLN A 105 4.41 2.12 21.23
CA GLN A 105 5.50 1.92 20.26
C GLN A 105 5.06 2.23 18.82
N TYR A 106 3.79 1.99 18.49
CA TYR A 106 3.23 2.19 17.15
C TYR A 106 1.93 3.02 17.22
N PRO A 107 2.02 4.35 17.46
CA PRO A 107 0.85 5.22 17.68
C PRO A 107 -0.10 5.33 16.48
N HIS A 108 0.35 4.93 15.29
CA HIS A 108 -0.44 4.98 14.05
C HIS A 108 -0.79 3.60 13.50
N LEU A 109 -0.59 2.52 14.27
CA LEU A 109 -0.77 1.14 13.81
C LEU A 109 -2.18 0.88 13.27
N MET A 110 -3.22 1.27 14.03
CA MET A 110 -4.61 1.11 13.62
C MET A 110 -4.91 1.80 12.29
N ARG A 111 -4.45 3.06 12.14
CA ARG A 111 -4.62 3.82 10.91
C ARG A 111 -3.92 3.14 9.74
N PHE A 112 -2.69 2.67 9.95
CA PHE A 112 -1.89 2.02 8.93
C PHE A 112 -2.52 0.70 8.46
N ILE A 113 -2.90 -0.19 9.39
CA ILE A 113 -3.61 -1.45 9.07
C ILE A 113 -4.87 -1.15 8.25
N THR A 114 -5.65 -0.16 8.68
CA THR A 114 -6.89 0.23 8.00
C THR A 114 -6.60 0.68 6.56
N GLN A 115 -5.63 1.58 6.37
CA GLN A 115 -5.27 2.10 5.04
C GLN A 115 -4.79 1.00 4.09
N VAL A 116 -4.01 0.04 4.59
CA VAL A 116 -3.52 -1.08 3.77
C VAL A 116 -4.65 -2.03 3.40
N LEU A 117 -5.44 -2.46 4.38
CA LEU A 117 -6.54 -3.40 4.13
C LEU A 117 -7.67 -2.79 3.28
N GLN A 118 -7.86 -1.47 3.32
CA GLN A 118 -8.79 -0.74 2.44
C GLN A 118 -8.48 -0.89 0.95
N GLN A 119 -7.22 -1.16 0.59
CA GLN A 119 -6.83 -1.44 -0.80
C GLN A 119 -7.24 -2.83 -1.27
N ASP A 120 -7.82 -3.65 -0.39
CA ASP A 120 -8.20 -5.04 -0.62
C ASP A 120 -7.03 -5.87 -1.19
N PRO A 121 -6.02 -6.20 -0.35
CA PRO A 121 -4.82 -6.92 -0.77
C PRO A 121 -5.08 -8.40 -1.12
N ARG A 122 -6.34 -8.86 -1.10
CA ARG A 122 -6.69 -10.22 -1.53
C ARG A 122 -6.32 -10.41 -3.01
N PRO A 123 -5.87 -11.61 -3.41
CA PRO A 123 -5.63 -11.92 -4.80
C PRO A 123 -6.86 -11.65 -5.66
N ALA A 124 -6.69 -11.02 -6.82
CA ALA A 124 -7.80 -10.54 -7.66
C ALA A 124 -8.80 -11.66 -8.04
N TYR A 125 -8.34 -12.91 -8.16
CA TYR A 125 -9.17 -14.07 -8.48
C TYR A 125 -10.02 -14.59 -7.31
N LYS A 126 -9.78 -14.13 -6.07
CA LYS A 126 -10.57 -14.50 -4.88
C LYS A 126 -11.56 -13.42 -4.46
N LYS A 127 -11.70 -12.33 -5.21
CA LYS A 127 -12.57 -11.20 -4.85
C LYS A 127 -14.06 -11.52 -4.98
N SER A 128 -14.42 -12.54 -5.75
CA SER A 128 -15.80 -13.02 -5.95
C SER A 128 -16.22 -14.15 -5.02
N GLU A 129 -15.29 -14.77 -4.28
CA GLU A 129 -15.60 -15.84 -3.34
C GLU A 129 -16.00 -15.26 -1.98
N GLN A 130 -17.27 -15.43 -1.59
CA GLN A 130 -17.71 -15.25 -0.21
C GLN A 130 -17.31 -16.49 0.56
N SER A 131 -16.25 -16.38 1.35
CA SER A 131 -15.73 -17.46 2.19
C SER A 131 -15.25 -16.85 3.49
N ASP A 132 -15.53 -17.51 4.63
CA ASP A 132 -14.99 -17.20 5.98
C ASP A 132 -13.46 -17.42 6.08
N ARG A 133 -12.76 -17.30 4.96
CA ARG A 133 -11.34 -17.55 4.85
C ARG A 133 -10.58 -16.45 5.56
N VAL A 134 -9.70 -16.87 6.46
CA VAL A 134 -8.72 -15.99 7.10
C VAL A 134 -7.57 -15.75 6.15
N TYR A 135 -7.24 -14.48 5.95
CA TYR A 135 -6.08 -14.00 5.21
C TYR A 135 -5.04 -13.47 6.20
N ALA A 136 -3.78 -13.43 5.78
CA ALA A 136 -2.66 -12.94 6.57
C ALA A 136 -1.74 -12.05 5.73
N VAL A 137 -1.20 -10.99 6.34
CA VAL A 137 -0.31 -10.01 5.69
C VAL A 137 0.70 -9.52 6.71
N HIS A 138 1.95 -9.40 6.26
CA HIS A 138 3.01 -8.82 7.07
C HIS A 138 2.98 -7.31 6.93
N LEU A 139 2.81 -6.60 8.05
CA LEU A 139 2.87 -5.14 8.14
C LEU A 139 3.78 -4.78 9.31
N LEU A 140 4.88 -4.09 9.02
CA LEU A 140 5.94 -3.82 10.00
C LEU A 140 6.40 -5.14 10.64
N ASP A 141 6.42 -5.19 11.96
CA ASP A 141 6.84 -6.34 12.77
C ASP A 141 5.68 -7.29 13.08
N PHE A 142 4.53 -7.13 12.42
CA PHE A 142 3.31 -7.87 12.74
C PHE A 142 2.81 -8.75 11.60
N ASN A 143 2.25 -9.89 11.97
CA ASN A 143 1.38 -10.70 11.14
C ASN A 143 -0.08 -10.33 11.44
N ILE A 144 -0.74 -9.68 10.48
CA ILE A 144 -2.13 -9.25 10.62
C ILE A 144 -3.04 -10.30 9.99
N ARG A 145 -3.91 -10.91 10.80
CA ARG A 145 -4.92 -11.86 10.32
C ARG A 145 -6.27 -11.16 10.18
N TRP A 146 -6.92 -11.28 9.02
CA TRP A 146 -8.22 -10.65 8.77
C TRP A 146 -9.15 -11.53 7.92
N GLN A 147 -10.44 -11.23 7.99
CA GLN A 147 -11.49 -11.82 7.17
C GLN A 147 -12.24 -10.73 6.40
N VAL A 148 -12.83 -11.10 5.26
CA VAL A 148 -13.65 -10.20 4.46
C VAL A 148 -15.01 -10.82 4.20
N ASN A 149 -16.05 -10.24 4.79
CA ASN A 149 -17.43 -10.68 4.67
C ASN A 149 -18.23 -9.63 3.89
N GLY A 150 -18.41 -9.88 2.59
CA GLY A 150 -19.07 -8.95 1.67
C GLY A 150 -18.28 -7.65 1.50
N GLN A 151 -18.75 -6.57 2.15
CA GLN A 151 -18.10 -5.25 2.16
C GLN A 151 -17.52 -4.87 3.54
N GLN A 152 -17.36 -5.86 4.42
CA GLN A 152 -16.84 -5.68 5.76
C GLN A 152 -15.48 -6.37 5.87
N THR A 153 -14.53 -5.70 6.53
CA THR A 153 -13.27 -6.30 6.95
C THR A 153 -13.23 -6.40 8.46
N LEU A 154 -12.93 -7.60 8.95
CA LEU A 154 -12.72 -7.86 10.36
C LEU A 154 -11.26 -8.25 10.56
N VAL A 155 -10.52 -7.45 11.32
CA VAL A 155 -9.18 -7.82 11.81
C VAL A 155 -9.35 -8.73 13.02
N LEU A 156 -8.78 -9.93 12.95
CA LEU A 156 -8.91 -10.96 13.98
C LEU A 156 -7.78 -10.91 15.00
N SER A 157 -6.54 -10.68 14.54
CA SER A 157 -5.36 -10.62 15.41
C SER A 157 -4.21 -9.85 14.76
N ILE A 158 -3.35 -9.31 15.62
CA ILE A 158 -2.15 -8.54 15.37
C ILE A 158 -1.03 -9.21 16.17
N GLU A 159 -0.38 -10.20 15.57
CA GLU A 159 0.62 -11.02 16.24
C GLU A 159 2.02 -10.51 15.91
N PRO A 160 2.93 -10.43 16.90
CA PRO A 160 4.33 -10.13 16.61
C PRO A 160 4.91 -11.28 15.79
N ARG A 161 5.83 -10.94 14.90
CA ARG A 161 6.55 -11.90 14.06
C ARG A 161 7.58 -12.72 14.83
#